data_AF-A0A357V310-F1
#
_entry.id   AF-A0A357V310-F1
#
_cell.length_a   1.000
_cell.length_b   1.000
_cell.length_c   1.000
_cell.angle_alpha   90.00
_cell.angle_beta   90.00
_cell.angle_gamma   90.00
#
_symmetry.space_group_name_H-M   'P 1'
#
loop_
_entity.id
_entity.type
_entity.pdbx_description
1 polymer ?
#
loop_
_entity_poly.entity_id
_entity_poly.type
_entity_poly.pdbx_seq_one_letter_code
_entity_poly.pdbx_strand_id
1 'polypeptide(L)'
;MLVILAAVKAGFLAVLGPVFLPDSDDYVLFANAVLAGGDWLRSLDLHAELFPLTAFRVIGYPALIALFKVLFGGAWDWFLIALQMILSLGATAMIWRLTLRLTGRIWPAAVAAAAQGLGLAFVLDQCVLTDSLHAALLTFLAAH
;
A
#
# COMPACT_ATOMS: atom_id res chain seq x y z
N MET A 1 12.05 -18.37 2.53
CA MET A 1 11.08 -17.60 3.32
C MET A 1 10.33 -16.56 2.49
N LEU A 2 10.99 -15.61 1.83
CA LEU A 2 10.31 -14.61 0.98
C LEU A 2 9.41 -15.23 -0.10
N VAL A 3 9.84 -16.31 -0.74
CA VAL A 3 9.01 -17.05 -1.72
C VAL A 3 7.73 -17.61 -1.08
N ILE A 4 7.81 -18.12 0.15
CA ILE A 4 6.64 -18.62 0.87
C ILE A 4 5.71 -17.46 1.21
N LEU A 5 6.24 -16.34 1.70
CA LEU A 5 5.43 -15.14 1.98
C LEU A 5 4.76 -14.60 0.71
N ALA A 6 5.49 -14.58 -0.40
CA ALA A 6 4.94 -14.16 -1.69
C ALA A 6 3.81 -15.10 -2.15
N ALA A 7 4.00 -16.41 -2.03
CA ALA A 7 2.97 -17.40 -2.36
C ALA A 7 1.73 -17.26 -1.46
N VAL A 8 1.92 -17.04 -0.16
CA VAL A 8 0.79 -16.82 0.78
C VAL A 8 0.04 -15.53 0.43
N LYS A 9 0.74 -14.40 0.23
CA LYS A 9 0.12 -13.13 -0.17
C LYS A 9 -0.63 -13.26 -1.50
N ALA A 10 -0.01 -13.88 -2.51
CA ALA A 10 -0.64 -14.12 -3.80
C ALA A 10 -1.89 -15.02 -3.68
N GLY A 11 -1.83 -16.06 -2.83
CA GLY A 11 -2.98 -16.91 -2.54
C GLY A 11 -4.13 -16.15 -1.91
N PHE A 12 -3.85 -15.28 -0.94
CA PHE A 12 -4.86 -14.42 -0.32
C PHE A 12 -5.44 -13.41 -1.31
N LEU A 13 -4.61 -12.78 -2.15
CA LEU A 13 -5.07 -11.93 -3.23
C LEU A 13 -5.98 -12.67 -4.21
N ALA A 14 -5.63 -13.88 -4.62
CA ALA A 14 -6.45 -14.66 -5.53
C ALA A 14 -7.81 -15.07 -4.92
N VAL A 15 -7.87 -15.33 -3.61
CA VAL A 15 -9.10 -15.81 -2.94
C VAL A 15 -10.01 -14.67 -2.48
N LEU A 16 -9.43 -13.61 -1.90
CA LEU A 16 -10.19 -12.50 -1.31
C LEU A 16 -10.31 -11.29 -2.24
N GLY A 17 -9.36 -11.10 -3.14
CA GLY A 17 -9.25 -9.90 -3.94
C GLY A 17 -8.81 -8.67 -3.15
N PRO A 18 -8.84 -7.48 -3.78
CA PRO A 18 -8.65 -6.20 -3.12
C PRO A 18 -9.71 -5.94 -2.05
N VAL A 19 -9.28 -5.47 -0.87
CA VAL A 19 -10.18 -5.16 0.25
C VAL A 19 -10.37 -3.65 0.34
N PHE A 20 -11.64 -3.23 0.46
CA PHE A 20 -12.03 -1.85 0.66
C PHE A 20 -12.45 -1.65 2.12
N LEU A 21 -11.87 -0.65 2.76
CA LEU A 21 -12.23 -0.18 4.10
C LEU A 21 -12.91 1.20 3.97
N PRO A 22 -13.56 1.73 5.02
CA PRO A 22 -14.24 3.02 4.94
C PRO A 22 -13.36 4.16 4.38
N ASP A 23 -12.08 4.18 4.72
CA ASP A 23 -11.11 5.16 4.20
C ASP A 23 -10.73 4.96 2.73
N SER A 24 -10.94 3.76 2.18
CA SER A 24 -10.61 3.45 0.77
C SER A 24 -11.45 4.27 -0.19
N ASP A 25 -12.73 4.50 0.12
CA ASP A 25 -13.66 5.22 -0.74
C ASP A 25 -13.20 6.65 -0.97
N ASP A 26 -12.70 7.33 0.06
CA ASP A 26 -12.18 8.68 -0.07
C ASP A 26 -10.99 8.77 -1.03
N TYR A 27 -10.06 7.80 -0.94
CA TYR A 27 -8.93 7.76 -1.87
C TYR A 27 -9.38 7.54 -3.32
N VAL A 28 -10.40 6.71 -3.52
CA VAL A 28 -10.97 6.40 -4.84
C VAL A 28 -11.73 7.59 -5.41
N LEU A 29 -12.50 8.31 -4.57
CA LEU A 29 -13.19 9.54 -4.93
C LEU A 29 -12.20 10.65 -5.30
N PHE A 30 -11.11 10.80 -4.54
CA PHE A 30 -10.07 11.77 -4.89
C PHE A 30 -9.43 11.40 -6.23
N ALA A 31 -9.08 10.13 -6.43
CA ALA A 31 -8.56 9.68 -7.72
C ALA A 31 -9.52 9.96 -8.88
N ASN A 32 -10.84 9.80 -8.67
CA ASN A 32 -11.84 10.16 -9.67
C ASN A 32 -11.86 11.67 -9.95
N ALA A 33 -11.76 12.51 -8.92
CA ALA A 33 -11.68 13.96 -9.08
C ALA A 33 -10.42 14.38 -9.88
N VAL A 34 -9.29 13.70 -9.65
CA VAL A 34 -8.05 13.89 -10.43
C VAL A 34 -8.26 13.56 -11.91
N LEU A 35 -8.96 12.47 -12.21
CA LEU A 35 -9.27 12.06 -13.58
C LEU A 35 -10.35 12.93 -14.24
N ALA A 36 -11.24 13.53 -13.46
CA ALA A 36 -12.34 14.37 -13.96
C ALA A 36 -11.87 15.77 -14.43
N GLY A 37 -10.70 16.24 -14.00
CA GLY A 37 -10.15 17.53 -14.45
C GLY A 37 -9.22 18.19 -13.43
N GLY A 38 -8.99 19.49 -13.59
CA GLY A 38 -8.12 20.29 -12.72
C GLY A 38 -8.82 20.99 -11.56
N ASP A 39 -10.14 20.86 -11.42
CA ASP A 39 -10.92 21.66 -10.45
C ASP A 39 -10.56 21.34 -9.00
N TRP A 40 -10.19 20.09 -8.70
CA TRP A 40 -9.70 19.68 -7.38
C TRP A 40 -8.46 20.45 -6.90
N LEU A 41 -7.69 21.09 -7.80
CA LEU A 41 -6.55 21.96 -7.45
C LEU A 41 -6.96 23.36 -7.00
N ARG A 42 -8.17 23.80 -7.38
CA ARG A 42 -8.58 25.21 -7.32
C ARG A 42 -9.81 25.44 -6.46
N SER A 43 -10.62 24.41 -6.23
CA SER A 43 -11.83 24.51 -5.43
C SER A 43 -11.80 23.51 -4.27
N LEU A 44 -12.03 24.03 -3.07
CA LEU A 44 -12.41 23.23 -1.91
C LEU A 44 -13.90 23.44 -1.69
N ASP A 45 -14.67 22.35 -1.73
CA ASP A 45 -16.10 22.42 -1.42
C ASP A 45 -16.31 22.44 0.10
N LEU A 46 -16.05 23.60 0.70
CA LEU A 46 -16.23 23.86 2.13
C LEU A 46 -17.72 23.99 2.51
N HIS A 47 -18.62 24.00 1.53
CA HIS A 47 -20.05 24.08 1.76
C HIS A 47 -20.68 22.69 1.90
N ALA A 48 -20.19 21.69 1.16
CA ALA A 48 -20.70 20.32 1.21
C ALA A 48 -20.10 19.51 2.37
N GLU A 49 -18.82 19.70 2.71
CA GLU A 49 -18.13 18.89 3.72
C GLU A 49 -17.31 19.75 4.70
N LEU A 50 -17.36 19.38 5.99
CA LEU A 50 -16.58 20.05 7.04
C LEU A 50 -15.07 19.84 6.87
N PHE A 51 -14.68 18.69 6.30
CA PHE A 51 -13.30 18.34 5.99
C PHE A 51 -13.21 17.90 4.52
N PRO A 52 -13.01 18.85 3.58
CA PRO A 52 -12.95 18.52 2.17
C PRO A 52 -11.87 17.47 1.91
N LEU A 53 -12.26 16.43 1.20
CA LEU A 53 -11.42 15.29 0.82
C LEU A 53 -10.07 15.68 0.20
N THR A 54 -10.06 16.71 -0.65
CA THR A 54 -8.86 17.25 -1.32
C THR A 54 -7.97 18.11 -0.42
N ALA A 55 -8.48 18.56 0.73
CA ALA A 55 -7.72 19.27 1.76
C ALA A 55 -7.19 18.34 2.85
N PHE A 56 -7.92 17.27 3.19
CA PHE A 56 -7.56 16.35 4.28
C PHE A 56 -6.51 15.31 3.86
N ARG A 57 -6.55 14.83 2.60
CA ARG A 57 -5.67 13.76 2.11
C ARG A 57 -4.58 14.32 1.20
N VAL A 58 -3.35 13.81 1.35
CA VAL A 58 -2.25 14.14 0.44
C VAL A 58 -2.45 13.42 -0.89
N ILE A 59 -2.19 14.13 -1.99
CA ILE A 59 -2.42 13.67 -3.37
C ILE A 59 -1.70 12.36 -3.75
N GLY A 60 -0.58 12.01 -3.10
CA GLY A 60 0.32 10.95 -3.58
C GLY A 60 -0.36 9.62 -3.89
N TYR A 61 -1.17 9.09 -2.96
CA TYR A 61 -1.88 7.82 -3.16
C TYR A 61 -3.11 7.93 -4.07
N PRO A 62 -3.97 8.98 -3.96
CA PRO A 62 -4.97 9.28 -4.99
C PRO A 62 -4.42 9.35 -6.42
N ALA A 63 -3.27 10.00 -6.63
CA ALA A 63 -2.63 10.08 -7.94
C ALA A 63 -2.14 8.71 -8.42
N LEU A 64 -1.63 7.87 -7.52
CA LEU A 64 -1.26 6.50 -7.84
C LEU A 64 -2.49 5.67 -8.26
N ILE A 65 -3.60 5.78 -7.54
CA ILE A 65 -4.87 5.13 -7.93
C ILE A 65 -5.34 5.63 -9.29
N ALA A 66 -5.32 6.95 -9.53
CA ALA A 66 -5.71 7.54 -10.81
C ALA A 66 -4.84 7.00 -11.96
N LEU A 67 -3.53 6.91 -11.77
CA LEU A 67 -2.61 6.29 -12.73
C LEU A 67 -3.00 4.83 -13.01
N PHE A 68 -3.28 4.04 -11.97
CA PHE A 68 -3.65 2.63 -12.15
C PHE A 68 -5.00 2.45 -12.83
N LYS A 69 -5.98 3.34 -12.58
CA LYS A 69 -7.25 3.39 -13.31
C LYS A 69 -7.04 3.63 -14.81
N VAL A 70 -6.11 4.52 -15.17
CA VAL A 70 -5.77 4.78 -16.58
C VAL A 70 -5.06 3.57 -17.21
N LEU A 71 -4.12 2.95 -16.49
CA LEU A 71 -3.30 1.87 -17.03
C LEU A 71 -4.04 0.52 -17.13
N PHE A 72 -4.88 0.21 -16.16
CA PHE A 72 -5.47 -1.13 -15.98
C PHE A 72 -7.00 -1.14 -16.02
N GLY A 73 -7.65 0.01 -16.21
CA GLY A 73 -9.09 0.12 -16.33
C GLY A 73 -9.80 -0.47 -15.12
N GLY A 74 -10.74 -1.39 -15.35
CA GLY A 74 -11.54 -2.02 -14.28
C GLY A 74 -10.77 -2.94 -13.32
N ALA A 75 -9.51 -3.27 -13.62
CA ALA A 75 -8.67 -4.11 -12.76
C ALA A 75 -7.63 -3.33 -11.94
N TRP A 76 -7.75 -1.99 -11.90
CA TRP A 76 -6.77 -1.09 -11.28
C TRP A 76 -6.41 -1.45 -9.83
N ASP A 77 -7.39 -1.89 -9.06
CA ASP A 77 -7.29 -2.26 -7.65
C ASP A 77 -6.44 -3.52 -7.47
N TRP A 78 -6.64 -4.54 -8.32
CA TRP A 78 -5.81 -5.75 -8.32
C TRP A 78 -4.34 -5.44 -8.54
N PHE A 79 -4.04 -4.61 -9.54
CA PHE A 79 -2.66 -4.23 -9.83
C PHE A 79 -2.06 -3.34 -8.73
N LEU A 80 -2.85 -2.45 -8.14
CA LEU A 80 -2.40 -1.61 -7.03
C LEU A 80 -2.04 -2.46 -5.81
N ILE A 81 -2.91 -3.40 -5.43
CA ILE A 81 -2.64 -4.33 -4.32
C ILE A 81 -1.42 -5.20 -4.62
N ALA A 82 -1.27 -5.68 -5.86
CA ALA A 82 -0.08 -6.42 -6.26
C ALA A 82 1.20 -5.59 -6.09
N LEU A 83 1.18 -4.30 -6.47
CA LEU A 83 2.29 -3.38 -6.22
C LEU A 83 2.59 -3.24 -4.72
N GLN A 84 1.57 -3.03 -3.88
CA GLN A 84 1.73 -2.91 -2.43
C GLN A 84 2.38 -4.17 -1.84
N MET A 85 1.89 -5.35 -2.22
CA MET A 85 2.46 -6.63 -1.79
C MET A 85 3.91 -6.80 -2.23
N ILE A 86 4.26 -6.40 -3.46
CA ILE A 86 5.65 -6.44 -3.96
C ILE A 86 6.56 -5.53 -3.13
N LEU A 87 6.13 -4.29 -2.85
CA LEU A 87 6.91 -3.34 -2.06
C LEU A 87 7.05 -3.82 -0.61
N SER A 88 5.99 -4.34 -0.01
CA SER A 88 6.00 -4.94 1.33
C SER A 88 6.96 -6.13 1.42
N LEU A 89 6.97 -7.03 0.43
CA LEU A 89 7.95 -8.12 0.34
C LEU A 89 9.39 -7.61 0.21
N GLY A 90 9.59 -6.54 -0.56
CA GLY A 90 10.87 -5.85 -0.61
C GLY A 90 11.30 -5.35 0.77
N ALA A 91 10.38 -4.73 1.51
CA ALA A 91 10.64 -4.22 2.85
C ALA A 91 10.99 -5.37 3.82
N THR A 92 10.27 -6.49 3.73
CA THR A 92 10.60 -7.73 4.46
C THR A 92 12.02 -8.21 4.14
N ALA A 93 12.43 -8.16 2.87
CA ALA A 93 13.78 -8.55 2.46
C ALA A 93 14.86 -7.63 3.06
N MET A 94 14.58 -6.33 3.20
CA MET A 94 15.49 -5.38 3.85
C MET A 94 15.61 -5.63 5.35
N ILE A 95 14.50 -5.90 6.04
CA ILE A 95 14.52 -6.32 7.46
C ILE A 95 15.35 -7.58 7.64
N TRP A 96 15.14 -8.60 6.80
CA TRP A 96 15.95 -9.82 6.82
C TRP A 96 17.44 -9.51 6.69
N ARG A 97 17.84 -8.70 5.70
CA ARG A 97 19.24 -8.34 5.47
C ARG A 97 19.83 -7.55 6.64
N LEU A 98 19.08 -6.60 7.20
CA LEU A 98 19.50 -5.80 8.34
C LEU A 98 19.71 -6.69 9.57
N THR A 99 18.76 -7.56 9.92
CA THR A 99 18.88 -8.45 11.08
C THR A 99 20.01 -9.45 10.91
N LEU A 100 20.24 -9.97 9.69
CA LEU A 100 21.42 -10.80 9.42
C LEU A 100 22.72 -10.04 9.67
N ARG A 101 22.83 -8.79 9.20
CA ARG A 101 24.02 -7.96 9.42
C ARG A 101 24.26 -7.67 10.90
N LEU A 102 23.20 -7.44 11.67
CA LEU A 102 23.30 -7.11 13.09
C LEU A 102 23.60 -8.33 13.98
N THR A 103 23.02 -9.49 13.67
CA THR A 103 23.08 -10.67 14.56
C THR A 103 24.04 -11.76 14.09
N GLY A 104 24.40 -11.76 12.80
CA GLY A 104 25.17 -12.83 12.16
C GLY A 104 24.48 -14.19 12.14
N ARG A 105 23.18 -14.25 12.52
CA ARG A 105 22.45 -15.50 12.73
C ARG A 105 21.21 -15.53 11.86
N ILE A 106 20.90 -16.69 11.29
CA ILE A 106 19.77 -16.86 10.39
C ILE A 106 18.42 -16.86 11.12
N TRP A 107 18.36 -17.42 12.33
CA TRP A 107 17.10 -17.57 13.06
C TRP A 107 16.48 -16.22 13.47
N PRO A 108 17.21 -15.22 14.01
CA PRO A 108 16.61 -13.94 14.36
C PRO A 108 16.14 -13.20 13.12
N ALA A 109 16.88 -13.31 12.00
CA ALA A 109 16.47 -12.73 10.73
C ALA A 109 15.18 -13.37 10.21
N ALA A 110 15.04 -14.69 10.35
CA ALA A 110 13.82 -15.40 9.99
C ALA A 110 12.63 -14.94 10.83
N VAL A 111 12.80 -14.87 12.15
CA VAL A 111 11.75 -14.41 13.05
C VAL A 111 11.36 -12.95 12.77
N ALA A 112 12.33 -12.05 12.60
CA ALA A 112 12.07 -10.64 12.33
C ALA A 112 11.31 -10.41 11.02
N ALA A 113 11.75 -11.05 9.94
CA ALA A 113 11.08 -10.91 8.64
C ALA A 113 9.74 -11.65 8.59
N ALA A 114 9.57 -12.77 9.29
CA ALA A 114 8.26 -13.40 9.43
C ALA A 114 7.29 -12.51 10.24
N ALA A 115 7.75 -11.94 11.36
CA ALA A 115 6.95 -11.05 12.20
C ALA A 115 6.49 -9.80 11.44
N GLN A 116 7.37 -9.18 10.64
CA GLN A 116 6.99 -8.05 9.81
C GLN A 116 6.06 -8.47 8.66
N GLY A 117 6.38 -9.56 7.95
CA GLY A 117 5.65 -9.96 6.74
C GLY A 117 4.28 -10.61 6.98
N LEU A 118 4.06 -11.17 8.18
CA LEU A 118 2.81 -11.82 8.61
C LEU A 118 2.04 -11.02 9.68
N GLY A 119 2.59 -9.89 10.15
CA GLY A 119 1.94 -9.02 11.11
C GLY A 119 0.84 -8.16 10.47
N LEU A 120 0.57 -6.99 11.06
CA LEU A 120 -0.45 -6.07 10.55
C LEU A 120 -0.23 -5.67 9.08
N ALA A 121 1.04 -5.57 8.64
CA ALA A 121 1.38 -5.29 7.25
C ALA A 121 0.75 -6.30 6.29
N PHE A 122 0.64 -7.58 6.68
CA PHE A 122 -0.01 -8.59 5.84
C PHE A 122 -1.45 -8.24 5.50
N VAL A 123 -2.21 -7.79 6.50
CA VAL A 123 -3.62 -7.40 6.33
C VAL A 123 -3.70 -6.11 5.50
N LEU A 124 -2.87 -5.12 5.84
CA LEU A 124 -2.90 -3.81 5.18
C LEU A 124 -2.44 -3.85 3.72
N ASP A 125 -1.56 -4.79 3.35
CA ASP A 125 -1.14 -4.95 1.96
C ASP A 125 -2.31 -5.29 1.02
N GLN A 126 -3.35 -5.95 1.55
CA GLN A 126 -4.57 -6.34 0.85
C GLN A 126 -5.56 -5.18 0.69
N CYS A 127 -5.43 -4.15 1.52
CA CYS A 127 -6.38 -3.06 1.59
C CYS A 127 -5.99 -1.93 0.64
N VAL A 128 -6.99 -1.28 0.03
CA VAL A 128 -6.79 -0.05 -0.73
C VAL A 128 -6.60 1.10 0.26
N LEU A 129 -5.42 1.15 0.87
CA LEU A 129 -5.02 2.10 1.91
C LEU A 129 -3.56 2.49 1.76
N THR A 130 -3.22 3.67 2.24
CA THR A 130 -1.86 4.21 2.16
C THR A 130 -0.84 3.54 3.07
N ASP A 131 -1.31 2.85 4.11
CA ASP A 131 -0.52 2.41 5.25
C ASP A 131 0.57 1.42 4.85
N SER A 132 0.22 0.43 4.03
CA SER A 132 1.18 -0.56 3.51
C SER A 132 2.29 0.11 2.70
N LEU A 133 1.91 1.00 1.78
CA LEU A 133 2.87 1.71 0.94
C LEU A 133 3.81 2.59 1.78
N HIS A 134 3.27 3.37 2.72
CA HIS A 134 4.08 4.22 3.60
C HIS A 134 5.00 3.39 4.49
N ALA A 135 4.49 2.32 5.10
CA ALA A 135 5.29 1.43 5.94
C ALA A 135 6.45 0.79 5.15
N ALA A 136 6.20 0.35 3.92
CA ALA A 136 7.24 -0.21 3.05
C ALA A 136 8.31 0.84 2.72
N LEU A 137 7.92 2.05 2.31
CA LEU A 137 8.85 3.14 1.98
C LEU A 137 9.69 3.57 3.20
N LEU A 138 9.07 3.71 4.37
CA LEU A 138 9.78 4.03 5.62
C LEU A 138 10.75 2.90 6.01
N THR A 139 10.36 1.64 5.81
CA THR A 139 11.24 0.50 6.06
C THR A 139 12.43 0.51 5.10
N PHE A 140 12.22 0.84 3.83
CA PHE A 140 13.31 1.02 2.87
C PHE A 140 14.28 2.10 3.32
N LEU A 141 13.78 3.25 3.78
CA LEU A 141 14.62 4.33 4.29
C LEU A 141 15.43 3.90 5.52
N ALA A 142 14.78 3.24 6.48
CA ALA A 142 15.37 2.90 7.77
C ALA A 142 16.35 1.72 7.72
N ALA A 143 16.15 0.78 6.79
CA ALA A 143 16.95 -0.44 6.67
C ALA A 143 17.97 -0.41 5.52
N HIS A 144 18.15 0.74 4.85
CA HIS A 144 19.16 0.94 3.81
C HIS A 144 20.58 0.87 4.41
#